data_AF-A0A9W7XKC4-F1
#
_entry.id   AF-A0A9W7XKC4-F1
#
_cell.length_a   1.000
_cell.length_b   1.000
_cell.length_c   1.000
_cell.angle_alpha   90.00
_cell.angle_beta   90.00
_cell.angle_gamma   90.00
#
_symmetry.space_group_name_H-M   'P 1'
#
loop_
_entity.id
_entity.type
_entity.pdbx_description
1 polymer ?
#
loop_
_entity_poly.entity_id
_entity_poly.type
_entity_poly.pdbx_seq_one_letter_code
_entity_poly.pdbx_strand_id
1 'polypeptide(L)'
;MAAFFRFWTRQAEARPFVTIAATEACLSACGDLLAQTINIHFLSTKEGSEKPEYDFWRTSRFVLFSTCVSPLGVKWHRFLDRRFPIRSQNTWFKTRRKHSAGHSAAAVAARAKRRSEQKQAARQVGKRLLSDVLLYEPTMYTLFFGSMAVLEGGGFAEAKYRISQLLLPTYLTGLTISPIVQSINFAFVPLIYRVPFGSCFDLFWDSYLSWVNNEKLAMIEDDAAEAAAATLQTPRNQE
;
A
#
# COMPACT_ATOMS: atom_id res chain seq x y z
N MET A 1 -1.36 -15.15 22.23
CA MET A 1 -0.89 -14.11 21.29
C MET A 1 0.62 -13.82 21.35
N ALA A 2 1.25 -13.67 22.53
CA ALA A 2 2.68 -13.32 22.62
C ALA A 2 3.66 -14.36 22.01
N ALA A 3 3.31 -15.65 22.02
CA ALA A 3 4.13 -16.71 21.41
C ALA A 3 4.15 -16.64 19.87
N PHE A 4 2.99 -16.39 19.24
CA PHE A 4 2.88 -16.18 17.80
C PHE A 4 3.69 -14.97 17.34
N PHE A 5 3.55 -13.84 18.04
CA PHE A 5 4.33 -12.63 17.73
C PHE A 5 5.84 -12.89 17.80
N ARG A 6 6.31 -13.55 18.87
CA ARG A 6 7.74 -13.90 19.01
C ARG A 6 8.21 -14.85 17.93
N PHE A 7 7.37 -15.80 17.52
CA PHE A 7 7.66 -16.70 16.41
C PHE A 7 7.76 -15.94 15.08
N TRP A 8 6.76 -15.11 14.77
CA TRP A 8 6.74 -14.29 13.56
C TRP A 8 7.93 -13.35 13.48
N THR A 9 8.28 -12.64 14.56
CA THR A 9 9.46 -11.76 14.59
C THR A 9 10.75 -12.53 14.35
N ARG A 10 10.89 -13.72 14.97
CA ARG A 10 12.07 -14.59 14.77
C ARG A 10 12.18 -15.09 13.33
N GLN A 11 11.05 -15.42 12.70
CA GLN A 11 11.03 -15.83 11.29
C GLN A 11 11.31 -14.66 10.35
N ALA A 12 10.74 -13.48 10.61
CA ALA A 12 11.00 -12.27 9.84
C ALA A 12 12.48 -11.84 9.91
N GLU A 13 13.15 -12.06 11.04
CA GLU A 13 14.60 -11.83 11.16
C GLU A 13 15.44 -12.90 10.44
N ALA A 14 15.06 -14.17 10.55
CA ALA A 14 15.80 -15.29 9.95
C ALA A 14 15.64 -15.38 8.42
N ARG A 15 14.43 -15.13 7.91
CA ARG A 15 14.04 -15.28 6.49
C ARG A 15 13.08 -14.16 6.06
N PRO A 16 13.53 -12.89 6.05
CA PRO A 16 12.66 -11.72 5.85
C PRO A 16 11.83 -11.80 4.57
N PHE A 17 12.41 -12.25 3.46
CA PHE A 17 11.70 -12.31 2.18
C PHE A 17 10.54 -13.30 2.19
N VAL A 18 10.73 -14.49 2.75
CA VAL A 18 9.70 -15.55 2.76
C VAL A 18 8.58 -15.19 3.72
N THR A 19 8.93 -14.70 4.91
CA THR A 19 7.93 -14.34 5.93
C THR A 19 7.07 -13.16 5.49
N ILE A 20 7.66 -12.13 4.90
CA ILE A 20 6.92 -10.97 4.41
C ILE A 20 6.05 -11.40 3.22
N ALA A 21 6.60 -12.11 2.22
CA ALA A 21 5.82 -12.56 1.07
C ALA A 21 4.61 -13.44 1.47
N ALA A 22 4.79 -14.35 2.42
CA ALA A 22 3.68 -15.16 2.93
C ALA A 22 2.62 -14.32 3.68
N THR A 23 3.05 -13.29 4.42
CA THR A 23 2.12 -12.40 5.13
C THR A 23 1.31 -11.55 4.15
N GLU A 24 1.97 -10.97 3.14
CA GLU A 24 1.33 -10.20 2.07
C GLU A 24 0.37 -11.05 1.24
N ALA A 25 0.74 -12.31 0.94
CA ALA A 25 -0.14 -13.25 0.25
C ALA A 25 -1.44 -13.48 1.04
N CYS A 26 -1.35 -13.71 2.35
CA CYS A 26 -2.51 -13.90 3.20
C CYS A 26 -3.36 -12.63 3.31
N LEU A 27 -2.75 -11.46 3.50
CA LEU A 27 -3.45 -10.19 3.58
C LEU A 27 -4.20 -9.88 2.29
N SER A 28 -3.53 -10.04 1.15
CA SER A 28 -4.10 -9.80 -0.16
C SER A 28 -5.25 -10.75 -0.49
N ALA A 29 -5.13 -12.03 -0.14
CA ALA A 29 -6.23 -12.99 -0.27
C ALA A 29 -7.45 -12.56 0.57
N CYS A 30 -7.23 -12.24 1.85
CA CYS A 30 -8.30 -11.81 2.74
C CYS A 30 -8.94 -10.49 2.28
N GLY A 31 -8.14 -9.54 1.78
CA GLY A 31 -8.62 -8.25 1.31
C GLY A 31 -9.48 -8.39 0.05
N ASP A 32 -9.03 -9.21 -0.89
CA ASP A 32 -9.79 -9.50 -2.11
C ASP A 32 -11.12 -10.23 -1.80
N LEU A 33 -11.08 -11.25 -0.94
CA LEU A 33 -12.30 -11.95 -0.49
C LEU A 33 -13.26 -11.02 0.26
N LEU A 34 -12.75 -10.09 1.05
CA LEU A 34 -13.56 -9.07 1.71
C LEU A 34 -14.23 -8.15 0.69
N ALA A 35 -13.50 -7.69 -0.32
CA ALA A 35 -14.05 -6.86 -1.39
C ALA A 35 -15.14 -7.61 -2.18
N GLN A 36 -14.92 -8.88 -2.51
CA GLN A 36 -15.93 -9.73 -3.15
C GLN A 36 -17.17 -9.91 -2.27
N THR A 37 -16.98 -10.17 -0.97
CA THR A 37 -18.09 -10.33 -0.01
C THR A 37 -18.95 -9.08 0.07
N ILE A 38 -18.31 -7.90 0.14
CA ILE A 38 -19.01 -6.60 0.15
C ILE A 38 -19.81 -6.41 -1.14
N ASN A 39 -19.21 -6.71 -2.29
CA ASN A 39 -19.87 -6.56 -3.59
C ASN A 39 -21.10 -7.49 -3.72
N ILE A 40 -20.93 -8.77 -3.38
CA ILE A 40 -22.02 -9.76 -3.39
C ILE A 40 -23.14 -9.34 -2.45
N HIS A 41 -22.81 -8.88 -1.24
CA HIS A 41 -23.82 -8.45 -0.28
C HIS A 41 -24.56 -7.20 -0.76
N PHE A 42 -23.84 -6.20 -1.28
CA PHE A 42 -24.44 -4.96 -1.79
C PHE A 42 -25.35 -5.23 -2.99
N LEU A 43 -24.91 -6.02 -3.97
CA LEU A 43 -25.73 -6.39 -5.12
C LEU A 43 -26.89 -7.32 -4.75
N SER A 44 -26.73 -8.17 -3.74
CA SER A 44 -27.82 -8.98 -3.19
C SER A 44 -28.97 -8.15 -2.61
N THR A 45 -28.72 -6.88 -2.25
CA THR A 45 -29.75 -5.97 -1.74
C THR A 45 -30.47 -5.18 -2.84
N LYS A 46 -29.96 -5.17 -4.08
CA LYS A 46 -30.63 -4.53 -5.21
C LYS A 46 -31.65 -5.46 -5.85
N GLU A 47 -32.92 -5.08 -5.84
CA GLU A 47 -34.00 -5.79 -6.54
C GLU A 47 -33.70 -5.88 -8.04
N GLY A 48 -33.76 -7.10 -8.60
CA GLY A 48 -33.55 -7.36 -10.03
C GLY A 48 -32.09 -7.51 -10.49
N SER A 49 -31.10 -7.38 -9.60
CA SER A 49 -29.70 -7.64 -9.93
C SER A 49 -29.33 -9.12 -9.70
N GLU A 50 -28.64 -9.73 -10.66
CA GLU A 50 -28.07 -11.08 -10.49
C GLU A 50 -26.95 -11.04 -9.45
N LYS A 51 -26.88 -12.04 -8.57
CA LYS A 51 -25.84 -12.11 -7.53
C LYS A 51 -24.55 -12.61 -8.18
N PRO A 52 -23.46 -11.84 -8.14
CA PRO A 52 -22.19 -12.33 -8.65
C PRO A 52 -21.69 -13.50 -7.78
N GLU A 53 -21.02 -14.45 -8.41
CA GLU A 53 -20.33 -15.54 -7.72
C GLU A 53 -18.94 -15.11 -7.24
N TYR A 54 -18.36 -15.89 -6.32
CA TYR A 54 -16.97 -15.67 -5.90
C TYR A 54 -16.00 -16.00 -7.03
N ASP A 55 -15.14 -15.04 -7.38
CA ASP A 55 -14.07 -15.22 -8.37
C ASP A 55 -12.75 -15.55 -7.66
N PHE A 56 -12.47 -16.85 -7.55
CA PHE A 56 -11.21 -17.33 -6.99
C PHE A 56 -10.00 -17.07 -7.89
N TRP A 57 -10.23 -16.87 -9.19
CA TRP A 57 -9.16 -16.60 -10.15
C TRP A 57 -8.67 -15.16 -9.99
N ARG A 58 -9.57 -14.21 -9.74
CA ARG A 58 -9.22 -12.86 -9.27
C ARG A 58 -8.39 -12.92 -8.00
N THR A 59 -8.82 -13.63 -6.96
CA THR A 59 -8.06 -13.74 -5.71
C THR A 59 -6.66 -14.32 -5.95
N SER A 60 -6.55 -15.32 -6.82
CA SER A 60 -5.27 -15.94 -7.18
C SER A 60 -4.30 -14.94 -7.84
N ARG A 61 -4.79 -14.08 -8.73
CA ARG A 61 -3.96 -13.02 -9.37
C ARG A 61 -3.44 -12.01 -8.35
N PHE A 62 -4.30 -11.56 -7.43
CA PHE A 62 -3.92 -10.65 -6.35
C PHE A 62 -2.83 -11.25 -5.46
N VAL A 63 -3.00 -12.50 -5.03
CA VAL A 63 -2.02 -13.24 -4.23
C VAL A 63 -0.69 -13.39 -4.97
N LEU A 64 -0.73 -13.77 -6.25
CA LEU A 64 0.46 -13.92 -7.08
C LEU A 64 1.21 -12.60 -7.20
N PHE A 65 0.51 -11.50 -7.47
CA PHE A 65 1.11 -10.17 -7.53
C PHE A 65 1.79 -9.78 -6.21
N SER A 66 1.07 -9.86 -5.09
CA SER A 66 1.58 -9.48 -3.77
C SER A 66 2.80 -10.30 -3.37
N THR A 67 2.80 -11.61 -3.67
CA THR A 67 3.94 -12.49 -3.41
C THR A 67 5.15 -12.12 -4.28
N CYS A 68 4.95 -11.80 -5.55
CA CYS A 68 6.02 -11.44 -6.48
C CYS A 68 6.62 -10.05 -6.20
N VAL A 69 5.81 -9.09 -5.77
CA VAL A 69 6.24 -7.71 -5.52
C VAL A 69 6.84 -7.53 -4.12
N SER A 70 6.44 -8.36 -3.15
CA SER A 70 6.94 -8.26 -1.77
C SER A 70 8.48 -8.23 -1.65
N PRO A 71 9.27 -9.09 -2.34
CA PRO A 71 10.74 -8.99 -2.33
C PRO A 71 11.30 -7.68 -2.90
N LEU A 72 10.60 -7.05 -3.85
CA LEU A 72 10.98 -5.77 -4.43
C LEU A 72 10.86 -4.66 -3.39
N GLY A 73 9.77 -4.65 -2.62
CA GLY A 73 9.59 -3.71 -1.50
C GLY A 73 10.68 -3.84 -0.43
N VAL A 74 11.04 -5.08 -0.05
CA VAL A 74 12.14 -5.30 0.89
C VAL A 74 13.48 -4.77 0.36
N LYS A 75 13.77 -4.96 -0.94
CA LYS A 75 14.97 -4.41 -1.57
C LYS A 75 14.96 -2.88 -1.59
N TRP A 76 13.81 -2.28 -1.91
CA TRP A 76 13.63 -0.83 -1.92
C TRP A 76 13.85 -0.21 -0.54
N HIS A 77 13.23 -0.76 0.50
CA HIS A 77 13.43 -0.26 1.87
C HIS A 77 14.88 -0.39 2.32
N ARG A 78 15.57 -1.50 1.99
CA ARG A 78 17.02 -1.62 2.26
C ARG A 78 17.84 -0.60 1.49
N PHE A 79 17.47 -0.28 0.26
CA PHE A 79 18.12 0.78 -0.53
C PHE A 79 17.95 2.13 0.18
N LEU A 80 16.74 2.46 0.64
CA LEU A 80 16.48 3.69 1.38
C LEU A 80 17.22 3.74 2.71
N ASP A 81 17.28 2.64 3.46
CA ASP A 81 18.04 2.56 4.72
C ASP A 81 19.53 2.83 4.50
N ARG A 82 20.09 2.34 3.38
CA ARG A 82 21.49 2.60 2.99
C ARG A 82 21.71 4.04 2.51
N ARG A 83 20.78 4.59 1.72
CA ARG A 83 20.94 5.91 1.09
C ARG A 83 20.60 7.05 2.04
N PHE A 84 19.65 6.84 2.94
CA PHE A 84 19.15 7.80 3.92
C PHE A 84 19.13 7.17 5.33
N PRO A 85 20.29 6.88 5.92
CA PRO A 85 20.37 6.22 7.22
C PRO A 85 19.87 7.15 8.33
N ILE A 86 18.66 6.89 8.82
CA ILE A 86 18.13 7.56 10.01
C ILE A 86 18.86 7.00 11.22
N ARG A 87 19.70 7.81 11.86
CA ARG A 87 20.37 7.43 13.11
C ARG A 87 19.29 7.09 14.15
N SER A 88 19.22 5.82 14.54
CA SER A 88 18.24 5.20 15.45
C SER A 88 17.70 6.13 16.56
N GLN A 89 16.38 6.12 16.76
CA GLN A 89 15.63 6.78 17.84
C GLN A 89 16.04 6.38 19.27
N ASN A 90 16.99 5.46 19.46
CA ASN A 90 17.44 5.01 20.79
C ASN A 90 18.17 6.08 21.62
N THR A 91 18.43 7.27 21.07
CA THR A 91 18.93 8.44 21.80
C THR A 91 17.86 9.25 22.53
N TRP A 92 16.56 9.10 22.18
CA TRP A 92 15.48 9.87 22.81
C TRP A 92 15.23 9.42 24.26
N PHE A 93 15.24 8.11 24.52
CA PHE A 93 14.98 7.55 25.86
C PHE A 93 16.22 7.47 26.77
N LYS A 94 17.43 7.26 26.22
CA LYS A 94 18.66 7.19 27.03
C LYS A 94 19.07 8.52 27.67
N THR A 95 18.46 9.61 27.22
CA THR A 95 18.86 10.97 27.59
C THR A 95 18.02 11.59 28.69
N ARG A 96 16.98 10.89 29.19
CA ARG A 96 16.13 11.37 30.29
C ARG A 96 16.75 11.14 31.68
N ARG A 97 17.97 10.58 31.76
CA ARG A 97 18.73 10.33 33.00
C ARG A 97 20.00 11.20 33.06
N LYS A 98 19.83 12.51 33.23
CA LYS A 98 20.80 13.41 33.89
C LYS A 98 20.13 14.78 34.06
N HIS A 99 19.18 14.84 34.99
CA HIS A 99 18.64 16.09 35.50
C HIS A 99 19.61 16.63 36.57
N SER A 100 20.82 17.01 36.14
CA SER A 100 21.69 17.93 36.87
C SER A 100 22.83 18.33 35.95
N ALA A 101 22.62 19.40 35.20
CA ALA A 101 23.70 20.16 34.59
C ALA A 101 23.18 21.59 34.47
N GLY A 102 23.71 22.47 35.33
CA GLY A 102 23.43 23.90 35.30
C GLY A 102 23.89 24.57 34.00
N HIS A 103 23.97 25.89 34.03
CA HIS A 103 24.30 26.80 32.93
C HIS A 103 25.74 26.66 32.36
N SER A 104 26.33 25.46 32.35
CA SER A 104 27.66 25.17 31.82
C SER A 104 27.70 25.25 30.29
N ALA A 105 28.81 25.76 29.75
CA ALA A 105 29.11 25.76 28.32
C ALA A 105 28.98 24.36 27.67
N ALA A 106 29.25 23.29 28.44
CA ALA A 106 29.06 21.91 27.98
C ALA A 106 27.58 21.56 27.73
N ALA A 107 26.65 22.10 28.53
CA ALA A 107 25.21 21.92 28.34
C ALA A 107 24.71 22.67 27.09
N VAL A 108 25.28 23.84 26.81
CA VAL A 108 24.99 24.63 25.60
C VAL A 108 25.52 23.92 24.35
N ALA A 109 26.76 23.43 24.38
CA ALA A 109 27.35 22.66 23.28
C ALA A 109 26.58 21.35 23.01
N ALA A 110 26.12 20.66 24.05
CA ALA A 110 25.29 19.47 23.92
C ALA A 110 23.92 19.78 23.28
N ARG A 111 23.29 20.92 23.61
CA ARG A 111 22.04 21.37 22.98
C ARG A 111 22.24 21.75 21.50
N ALA A 112 23.32 22.46 21.18
CA ALA A 112 23.66 22.82 19.80
C ALA A 112 23.90 21.57 18.93
N LYS A 113 24.66 20.60 19.45
CA LYS A 113 24.90 19.30 18.79
C LYS A 113 23.57 18.56 18.53
N ARG A 114 22.70 18.44 19.53
CA ARG A 114 21.38 17.78 19.36
C ARG A 114 20.51 18.47 18.31
N ARG A 115 20.49 19.80 18.28
CA ARG A 115 19.71 20.56 17.28
C ARG A 115 20.23 20.32 15.87
N SER A 116 21.55 20.19 15.70
CA SER A 116 22.16 19.84 14.40
C SER A 116 21.84 18.41 13.97
N GLU A 117 21.89 17.44 14.90
CA GLU A 117 21.54 16.04 14.65
C GLU A 117 20.05 15.89 14.31
N GLN A 118 19.16 16.59 15.02
CA GLN A 118 17.72 16.63 14.70
C GLN A 118 17.45 17.21 13.31
N LYS A 119 18.11 18.30 12.92
CA LYS A 119 17.97 18.88 11.57
C LYS A 119 18.45 17.91 10.49
N GLN A 120 19.56 17.21 10.72
CA GLN A 120 20.07 16.20 9.79
C GLN A 120 19.11 15.01 9.67
N ALA A 121 18.57 14.52 10.78
CA ALA A 121 17.58 13.45 10.81
C ALA A 121 16.30 13.86 10.06
N ALA A 122 15.76 15.05 10.32
CA ALA A 122 14.57 15.57 9.62
C ALA A 122 14.81 15.66 8.11
N ARG A 123 16.00 16.12 7.68
CA ARG A 123 16.37 16.17 6.26
C ARG A 123 16.44 14.78 5.63
N GLN A 124 16.94 13.77 6.34
CA GLN A 124 16.99 12.39 5.84
C GLN A 124 15.60 11.76 5.75
N VAL A 125 14.75 11.98 6.76
CA VAL A 125 13.35 11.55 6.76
C VAL A 125 12.60 12.17 5.58
N GLY A 126 12.75 13.48 5.35
CA GLY A 126 12.12 14.15 4.21
C GLY A 126 12.59 13.59 2.86
N LYS A 127 13.90 13.36 2.68
CA LYS A 127 14.43 12.76 1.46
C LYS A 127 13.92 11.34 1.21
N ARG A 128 13.83 10.54 2.28
CA ARG A 128 13.28 9.19 2.23
C ARG A 128 11.81 9.22 1.82
N LEU A 129 11.00 10.03 2.50
CA LEU A 129 9.58 10.19 2.21
C LEU A 129 9.35 10.65 0.77
N LEU A 130 10.10 11.65 0.30
CA LEU A 130 10.01 12.10 -1.08
C LEU A 130 10.38 11.00 -2.08
N SER A 131 11.35 10.16 -1.75
CA SER A 131 11.72 9.03 -2.62
C SER A 131 10.62 7.96 -2.64
N ASP A 132 9.99 7.68 -1.50
CA ASP A 132 8.86 6.75 -1.43
C ASP A 132 7.67 7.27 -2.25
N VAL A 133 7.28 8.52 -2.02
CA VAL A 133 6.12 9.15 -2.66
C VAL A 133 6.32 9.37 -4.16
N LEU A 134 7.50 9.83 -4.60
CA LEU A 134 7.71 10.21 -6.00
C LEU A 134 8.17 9.05 -6.90
N LEU A 135 8.83 8.05 -6.34
CA LEU A 135 9.41 6.96 -7.12
C LEU A 135 8.70 5.65 -6.84
N TYR A 136 8.63 5.26 -5.57
CA TYR A 136 8.17 3.92 -5.22
C TYR A 136 6.67 3.75 -5.44
N GLU A 137 5.84 4.62 -4.86
CA GLU A 137 4.38 4.55 -4.97
C GLU A 137 3.87 4.52 -6.42
N PRO A 138 4.22 5.49 -7.30
CA PRO A 138 3.75 5.46 -8.69
C PRO A 138 4.28 4.25 -9.46
N THR A 139 5.51 3.79 -9.17
CA THR A 139 6.06 2.57 -9.80
C THR A 139 5.30 1.32 -9.35
N MET A 140 4.93 1.22 -8.07
CA MET A 140 4.18 0.07 -7.58
C MET A 140 2.75 0.06 -8.12
N TYR A 141 2.08 1.22 -8.22
CA TYR A 141 0.73 1.30 -8.81
C TYR A 141 0.73 1.04 -10.32
N THR A 142 1.72 1.53 -11.06
CA THR A 142 1.87 1.16 -12.49
C THR A 142 2.09 -0.34 -12.65
N LEU A 143 2.94 -0.95 -11.81
CA LEU A 143 3.18 -2.38 -11.84
C LEU A 143 1.92 -3.18 -11.47
N PHE A 144 1.16 -2.73 -10.47
CA PHE A 144 -0.11 -3.34 -10.07
C PHE A 144 -1.12 -3.33 -11.22
N PHE A 145 -1.56 -2.15 -11.67
CA PHE A 145 -2.59 -2.07 -12.72
C PHE A 145 -2.13 -2.65 -14.06
N GLY A 146 -0.84 -2.51 -14.39
CA GLY A 146 -0.28 -3.12 -15.60
C GLY A 146 -0.24 -4.65 -15.53
N SER A 147 0.16 -5.22 -14.39
CA SER A 147 0.17 -6.67 -14.21
C SER A 147 -1.23 -7.26 -14.15
N MET A 148 -2.18 -6.59 -13.50
CA MET A 148 -3.57 -7.02 -13.44
C MET A 148 -4.19 -7.03 -14.84
N ALA A 149 -3.96 -6.00 -15.66
CA ALA A 149 -4.42 -5.99 -17.04
C ALA A 149 -3.92 -7.22 -17.82
N VAL A 150 -2.63 -7.54 -17.72
CA VAL A 150 -2.06 -8.71 -18.43
C VAL A 150 -2.60 -10.03 -17.86
N LEU A 151 -2.73 -10.16 -16.54
CA LEU A 151 -3.22 -11.38 -15.88
C LEU A 151 -4.72 -11.63 -16.14
N GLU A 152 -5.48 -10.58 -16.43
CA GLU A 152 -6.88 -10.67 -16.83
C GLU A 152 -7.06 -10.95 -18.33
N GLY A 153 -5.97 -11.06 -19.08
CA GLY A 153 -5.98 -11.35 -20.52
C GLY A 153 -6.00 -10.10 -21.39
N GLY A 154 -5.90 -8.92 -20.78
CA GLY A 154 -5.86 -7.63 -21.44
C GLY A 154 -4.56 -7.35 -22.18
N GLY A 155 -4.66 -6.48 -23.19
CA GLY A 155 -3.53 -6.03 -23.99
C GLY A 155 -2.80 -4.80 -23.42
N PHE A 156 -1.75 -4.35 -24.10
CA PHE A 156 -0.99 -3.15 -23.70
C PHE A 156 -1.85 -1.87 -23.70
N ALA A 157 -2.82 -1.77 -24.62
CA ALA A 157 -3.74 -0.64 -24.69
C ALA A 157 -4.59 -0.53 -23.42
N GLU A 158 -5.09 -1.66 -22.92
CA GLU A 158 -5.86 -1.73 -21.69
C GLU A 158 -5.01 -1.42 -20.46
N ALA A 159 -3.80 -1.98 -20.39
CA ALA A 159 -2.86 -1.68 -19.31
C ALA A 159 -2.56 -0.16 -19.23
N LYS A 160 -2.29 0.48 -20.38
CA LYS A 160 -2.05 1.93 -20.44
C LYS A 160 -3.28 2.72 -20.01
N TYR A 161 -4.47 2.29 -20.45
CA TYR A 161 -5.72 2.92 -20.08
C TYR A 161 -5.97 2.83 -18.56
N ARG A 162 -5.91 1.62 -17.98
CA ARG A 162 -6.05 1.40 -16.53
C ARG A 162 -5.08 2.24 -15.74
N ILE A 163 -3.80 2.28 -16.13
CA ILE A 163 -2.81 3.12 -15.48
C ILE A 163 -3.23 4.60 -15.55
N SER A 164 -3.66 5.11 -16.71
CA SER A 164 -4.06 6.51 -16.85
C SER A 164 -5.28 6.90 -16.02
N GLN A 165 -6.22 5.96 -15.81
CA GLN A 165 -7.49 6.22 -15.15
C GLN A 165 -7.51 5.86 -13.66
N LEU A 166 -6.65 4.94 -13.23
CA LEU A 166 -6.66 4.39 -11.87
C LEU A 166 -5.48 4.89 -11.04
N LEU A 167 -4.31 5.13 -11.66
CA LEU A 167 -3.11 5.47 -10.91
C LEU A 167 -3.28 6.75 -10.09
N LEU A 168 -3.71 7.85 -10.73
CA LEU A 168 -3.87 9.13 -10.05
C LEU A 168 -4.89 9.09 -8.92
N PRO A 169 -6.15 8.63 -9.12
CA PRO A 169 -7.12 8.60 -8.03
C PRO A 169 -6.69 7.66 -6.90
N THR A 170 -6.15 6.48 -7.20
CA THR A 170 -5.64 5.56 -6.18
C THR A 170 -4.48 6.17 -5.40
N TYR A 171 -3.54 6.82 -6.08
CA TYR A 171 -2.42 7.50 -5.45
C TYR A 171 -2.87 8.63 -4.53
N LEU A 172 -3.81 9.48 -4.96
CA LEU A 172 -4.35 10.56 -4.14
C LEU A 172 -5.10 10.05 -2.91
N THR A 173 -5.87 8.97 -3.07
CA THR A 173 -6.52 8.29 -1.94
C THR A 173 -5.48 7.78 -0.95
N GLY A 174 -4.42 7.14 -1.43
CA GLY A 174 -3.31 6.65 -0.60
C GLY A 174 -2.60 7.79 0.15
N LEU A 175 -2.33 8.91 -0.51
CA LEU A 175 -1.75 10.11 0.11
C LEU A 175 -2.66 10.77 1.13
N THR A 176 -3.97 10.63 0.99
CA THR A 176 -4.94 11.20 1.93
C THR A 176 -5.06 10.32 3.17
N ILE A 177 -5.15 9.00 2.97
CA ILE A 177 -5.42 8.04 4.05
C ILE A 177 -4.15 7.74 4.85
N SER A 178 -3.00 7.53 4.18
CA SER A 178 -1.78 7.08 4.86
C SER A 178 -1.29 8.01 5.98
N PRO A 179 -1.33 9.36 5.87
CA PRO A 179 -0.90 10.23 6.97
C PRO A 179 -1.88 10.19 8.16
N ILE A 180 -3.18 10.02 7.90
CA ILE A 180 -4.20 9.89 8.94
C ILE A 180 -3.95 8.62 9.74
N VAL A 181 -3.75 7.50 9.04
CA VAL A 181 -3.48 6.19 9.65
C VAL A 181 -2.15 6.20 10.41
N GLN A 182 -1.09 6.76 9.82
CA GLN A 182 0.21 6.87 10.50
C GLN A 182 0.14 7.80 11.72
N SER A 183 -0.66 8.86 11.66
CA SER A 183 -0.89 9.73 12.82
C SER A 183 -1.55 8.97 13.96
N ILE A 184 -2.58 8.18 13.68
CA ILE A 184 -3.24 7.32 14.68
C ILE A 184 -2.26 6.28 15.23
N ASN A 185 -1.50 5.62 14.35
CA ASN A 185 -0.51 4.60 14.71
C ASN A 185 0.53 5.17 15.68
N PHE A 186 1.11 6.33 15.38
CA PHE A 186 2.14 6.92 16.25
C PHE A 186 1.59 7.61 17.50
N ALA A 187 0.36 8.16 17.45
CA ALA A 187 -0.24 8.84 18.58
C ALA A 187 -0.79 7.87 19.64
N PHE A 188 -1.43 6.78 19.21
CA PHE A 188 -2.20 5.91 20.11
C PHE A 188 -1.66 4.49 20.22
N VAL A 189 -0.94 3.97 19.22
CA VAL A 189 -0.55 2.56 19.18
C VAL A 189 0.85 2.36 19.78
N PRO A 190 0.95 1.60 20.91
CA PRO A 190 2.23 1.25 21.51
C PRO A 190 3.12 0.47 20.52
N LEU A 191 4.44 0.56 20.70
CA LEU A 191 5.44 0.00 19.78
C LEU A 191 5.18 -1.47 19.36
N ILE A 192 4.70 -2.30 20.29
CA ILE A 192 4.45 -3.73 20.05
C ILE A 192 3.24 -3.96 19.12
N TYR A 193 2.26 -3.05 19.14
CA TYR A 193 0.99 -3.20 18.40
C TYR A 193 1.00 -2.51 17.03
N ARG A 194 2.10 -1.85 16.63
CA ARG A 194 2.16 -1.13 15.36
C ARG A 194 2.12 -2.04 14.13
N VAL A 195 2.76 -3.22 14.23
CA VAL A 195 2.74 -4.24 13.19
C VAL A 195 1.31 -4.77 12.95
N PRO A 196 0.58 -5.27 13.96
CA PRO A 196 -0.79 -5.74 13.73
C PRO A 196 -1.74 -4.62 13.31
N PHE A 197 -1.56 -3.40 13.82
CA PHE A 197 -2.35 -2.26 13.36
C PHE A 197 -2.11 -1.96 11.87
N GLY A 198 -0.85 -2.02 11.42
CA GLY A 198 -0.49 -1.90 10.01
C GLY A 198 -1.19 -2.97 9.17
N SER A 199 -1.11 -4.24 9.57
CA SER A 199 -1.75 -5.35 8.85
C SER A 199 -3.27 -5.20 8.73
N CYS A 200 -3.95 -4.63 9.73
CA CYS A 200 -5.37 -4.32 9.60
C CYS A 200 -5.63 -3.28 8.49
N PHE A 201 -4.78 -2.27 8.40
CA PHE A 201 -4.88 -1.26 7.35
C PHE A 201 -4.52 -1.81 5.97
N ASP A 202 -3.50 -2.65 5.89
CA ASP A 202 -3.11 -3.33 4.65
C ASP A 202 -4.28 -4.15 4.10
N LEU A 203 -5.01 -4.85 4.96
CA LEU A 203 -6.25 -5.57 4.57
C LEU A 203 -7.29 -4.64 3.94
N PHE A 204 -7.54 -3.47 4.54
CA PHE A 204 -8.46 -2.48 3.98
C PHE A 204 -7.96 -1.91 2.66
N TRP A 205 -6.66 -1.67 2.54
CA TRP A 205 -6.03 -1.16 1.33
C TRP A 205 -6.11 -2.18 0.18
N ASP A 206 -5.82 -3.45 0.45
CA ASP A 206 -5.95 -4.54 -0.53
C ASP A 206 -7.41 -4.72 -0.98
N SER A 207 -8.35 -4.59 -0.05
CA SER A 207 -9.79 -4.60 -0.38
C SER A 207 -10.16 -3.43 -1.29
N TYR A 208 -9.64 -2.23 -1.01
CA TYR A 208 -9.85 -1.03 -1.82
C TYR A 208 -9.25 -1.16 -3.22
N LEU A 209 -7.99 -1.60 -3.32
CA LEU A 209 -7.33 -1.83 -4.61
C LEU A 209 -8.08 -2.87 -5.45
N SER A 210 -8.53 -3.93 -4.78
CA SER A 210 -9.32 -4.97 -5.38
C SER A 210 -10.66 -4.44 -5.91
N TRP A 211 -11.37 -3.64 -5.14
CA TRP A 211 -12.60 -2.99 -5.60
C TRP A 211 -12.36 -2.02 -6.76
N VAL A 212 -11.38 -1.10 -6.65
CA VAL A 212 -11.08 -0.11 -7.70
C VAL A 212 -10.65 -0.75 -9.01
N ASN A 213 -9.85 -1.82 -8.96
CA ASN A 213 -9.45 -2.54 -10.17
C ASN A 213 -10.67 -3.14 -10.89
N ASN A 214 -11.66 -3.66 -10.15
CA ASN A 214 -12.80 -4.37 -10.75
C ASN A 214 -14.00 -3.48 -11.08
N GLU A 215 -14.32 -2.49 -10.26
CA GLU A 215 -15.50 -1.65 -10.49
C GLU A 215 -15.32 -0.74 -11.71
N LYS A 216 -14.13 -0.16 -11.88
CA LYS A 216 -13.84 0.66 -13.06
C LYS A 216 -13.63 -0.18 -14.33
N LEU A 217 -13.38 -1.48 -14.22
CA LEU A 217 -13.41 -2.39 -15.36
C LEU A 217 -14.83 -2.57 -15.88
N ALA A 218 -15.79 -2.80 -14.99
CA ALA A 218 -17.19 -2.93 -15.37
C ALA A 218 -17.70 -1.69 -16.10
N MET A 219 -17.34 -0.49 -15.64
CA MET A 219 -17.69 0.76 -16.32
C MET A 219 -17.11 0.85 -17.75
N ILE A 220 -15.92 0.32 -17.99
CA ILE A 220 -15.27 0.32 -19.31
C ILE A 220 -15.96 -0.66 -20.26
N GLU A 221 -16.32 -1.85 -19.77
CA GLU A 221 -17.05 -2.85 -20.54
C GLU A 221 -18.42 -2.31 -20.96
N ASP A 222 -19.12 -1.62 -20.05
CA ASP A 222 -20.40 -0.96 -20.32
C ASP A 222 -20.26 0.15 -21.38
N ASP A 223 -19.29 1.07 -21.23
CA ASP A 223 -19.03 2.15 -22.20
C ASP A 223 -18.66 1.59 -23.60
N ALA A 224 -17.87 0.52 -23.64
CA ALA A 224 -17.47 -0.13 -24.90
C ALA A 224 -18.63 -0.85 -25.58
N ALA A 225 -19.50 -1.51 -24.81
CA ALA A 225 -20.71 -2.14 -25.30
C ALA A 225 -21.70 -1.11 -25.86
N GLU A 226 -21.88 0.03 -25.18
CA GLU A 226 -22.71 1.13 -25.64
C GLU A 226 -22.18 1.74 -26.94
N ALA A 227 -20.86 1.99 -27.04
CA ALA A 227 -20.22 2.49 -28.25
C ALA A 227 -20.35 1.50 -29.44
N ALA A 228 -20.22 0.19 -29.19
CA ALA A 228 -20.44 -0.83 -30.21
C ALA A 228 -21.91 -0.89 -30.67
N ALA A 229 -22.86 -0.78 -29.74
CA ALA A 229 -24.29 -0.72 -30.05
C ALA A 229 -24.65 0.54 -30.87
N ALA A 230 -24.09 1.70 -30.52
CA ALA A 230 -24.27 2.95 -31.27
C ALA A 230 -23.70 2.86 -32.71
N THR A 231 -22.57 2.16 -32.87
CA THR A 231 -21.96 1.92 -34.19
C THR A 231 -22.84 1.02 -35.06
N LEU A 232 -23.50 0.01 -34.48
CA LEU A 232 -24.44 -0.87 -35.19
C LEU A 232 -25.77 -0.18 -35.55
N GLN A 233 -26.18 0.83 -34.79
CA GLN A 233 -27.41 1.60 -35.03
C GLN A 233 -27.24 2.75 -36.03
N THR A 234 -26.01 3.06 -36.47
CA THR A 234 -25.79 4.08 -37.49
C THR A 234 -26.29 3.55 -38.84
N PRO A 235 -27.36 4.12 -39.45
CA PRO A 235 -27.91 3.60 -40.69
C PRO A 235 -26.85 3.71 -41.79
N ARG A 236 -26.55 2.58 -42.44
CA ARG A 236 -25.76 2.52 -43.69
C ARG A 236 -26.57 3.18 -44.80
N ASN A 237 -26.68 4.50 -44.78
CA ASN A 237 -27.26 5.31 -45.84
C ASN A 237 -26.23 6.36 -46.25
N GLN A 238 -25.45 6.03 -47.27
CA GLN A 238 -25.00 6.91 -48.37
C GLN A 238 -23.89 6.18 -49.15
N GLU A 239 -24.29 5.36 -50.11
CA GLU A 239 -23.77 5.34 -51.48
C GLU A 239 -24.92 4.95 -52.43
#